data_AF-L1JUL0-F1
#
_entry.id   AF-L1JUL0-F1
#
_cell.length_a   1.000
_cell.length_b   1.000
_cell.length_c   1.000
_cell.angle_alpha   90.00
_cell.angle_beta   90.00
_cell.angle_gamma   90.00
#
_symmetry.space_group_name_H-M   'P 1'
#
loop_
_entity.id
_entity.type
_entity.pdbx_description
1 polymer ?
#
loop_
_entity_poly.entity_id
_entity_poly.type
_entity_poly.pdbx_seq_one_letter_code
_entity_poly.pdbx_strand_id
1 'polypeptide(L)'
;MYSCTDFHVHAARDTKSFLSDESVDIFVNGKPTDFKMSVKEDHNCAFFDGSLKLTSEQIAKLKLHVGINEISFSVSSAPNTRFVAEVFLWDANKAIVICDIDGTLLRSDLLSFSASKLGFDSVHNGACEALSALDAAGYQVVYLSAKPISKASRMRDFLKRFTTPDGQHHLPTGPLITATDRTLQALVKSLRSENELSNFKTHVLQDIVQVFNPQCSSSPDFMIFSAGFCSKPADAQAYAAAGIPRNRIFIVDQNGRLSIRETRAVYESYEELLNEFPRLFPPAHIMIEKEAELRRSVNNEVHTSENEDHDGLGLEQGVRQQMRFSMIFLQTQKHVLMCNQSDPARLRRR
;
A
#
# COMPACT_ATOMS: atom_id res chain seq x y z
N MET A 1 -6.76 -19.25 3.76
CA MET A 1 -5.49 -18.87 4.41
C MET A 1 -5.37 -17.36 4.33
N TYR A 2 -4.98 -16.70 5.43
CA TYR A 2 -4.72 -15.26 5.47
C TYR A 2 -3.22 -15.01 5.57
N SER A 3 -2.76 -13.91 4.98
CA SER A 3 -1.40 -13.39 5.12
C SER A 3 -1.47 -11.87 5.21
N CYS A 4 -0.56 -11.25 5.95
CA CYS A 4 -0.50 -9.80 6.12
C CYS A 4 0.92 -9.24 6.03
N THR A 5 1.01 -7.97 5.65
CA THR A 5 2.20 -7.13 5.85
C THR A 5 2.40 -6.83 7.34
N ASP A 6 3.54 -6.24 7.68
CA ASP A 6 3.89 -5.86 9.05
C ASP A 6 2.96 -4.79 9.62
N PHE A 7 2.65 -4.93 10.91
CA PHE A 7 1.96 -3.93 11.72
C PHE A 7 2.95 -2.85 12.15
N HIS A 8 3.11 -1.83 11.30
CA HIS A 8 3.90 -0.65 11.63
C HIS A 8 3.07 0.34 12.48
N VAL A 9 3.09 0.12 13.80
CA VAL A 9 2.42 0.97 14.79
C VAL A 9 3.49 1.72 15.59
N HIS A 10 3.40 3.04 15.62
CA HIS A 10 4.34 3.88 16.36
C HIS A 10 3.61 4.75 17.38
N ALA A 11 3.92 4.53 18.66
CA ALA A 11 3.31 5.20 19.79
C ALA A 11 4.21 6.37 20.22
N ALA A 12 3.98 7.55 19.64
CA ALA A 12 4.61 8.79 20.06
C ALA A 12 3.57 9.88 20.27
N ARG A 13 3.79 10.75 21.27
CA ARG A 13 3.08 12.02 21.44
C ARG A 13 4.08 13.17 21.28
N ASP A 14 3.65 14.24 20.62
CA ASP A 14 4.47 15.42 20.28
C ASP A 14 5.20 16.07 21.49
N THR A 15 4.83 15.75 22.73
CA THR A 15 5.41 16.33 23.96
C THR A 15 5.73 15.34 25.08
N LYS A 16 5.44 14.04 24.93
CA LYS A 16 5.75 12.98 25.91
C LYS A 16 5.95 11.65 25.20
N SER A 17 7.05 10.95 25.47
CA SER A 17 7.18 9.55 25.09
C SER A 17 6.26 8.68 25.95
N PHE A 18 5.63 7.67 25.34
CA PHE A 18 5.05 6.57 26.12
C PHE A 18 6.19 5.75 26.72
N LEU A 19 5.95 5.16 27.89
CA LEU A 19 6.95 4.33 28.54
C LEU A 19 7.13 3.02 27.78
N SER A 20 8.32 2.44 27.84
CA SER A 20 8.56 1.09 27.34
C SER A 20 7.67 0.10 28.09
N ASP A 21 7.27 -0.97 27.39
CA ASP A 21 6.43 -2.07 27.87
C ASP A 21 4.99 -1.72 28.21
N GLU A 22 4.54 -0.50 27.90
CA GLU A 22 3.13 -0.17 27.96
C GLU A 22 2.32 -1.04 27.00
N SER A 23 1.17 -1.52 27.46
CA SER A 23 0.28 -2.33 26.65
C SER A 23 -0.52 -1.45 25.70
N VAL A 24 -0.67 -1.90 24.46
CA VAL A 24 -1.46 -1.26 23.41
C VAL A 24 -2.61 -2.17 23.06
N ASP A 25 -3.82 -1.74 23.39
CA ASP A 25 -5.07 -2.41 23.03
C ASP A 25 -5.42 -2.15 21.57
N ILE A 26 -5.85 -3.19 20.86
CA ILE A 26 -6.24 -3.13 19.45
C ILE A 26 -7.76 -3.26 19.34
N PHE A 27 -8.36 -2.37 18.55
CA PHE A 27 -9.77 -2.39 18.21
C PHE A 27 -9.94 -2.48 16.70
N VAL A 28 -10.89 -3.29 16.25
CA VAL A 28 -11.24 -3.44 14.84
C VAL A 28 -12.72 -3.12 14.68
N ASN A 29 -13.05 -2.21 13.77
CA ASN A 29 -14.42 -1.74 13.53
C ASN A 29 -15.15 -1.36 14.84
N GLY A 30 -14.44 -0.63 15.70
CA GLY A 30 -14.92 -0.19 17.03
C GLY A 30 -14.97 -1.27 18.12
N LYS A 31 -14.71 -2.55 17.82
CA LYS A 31 -14.76 -3.66 18.78
C LYS A 31 -13.36 -4.00 19.29
N PRO A 32 -13.18 -4.22 20.61
CA PRO A 32 -11.90 -4.67 21.14
C PRO A 32 -11.56 -6.06 20.60
N THR A 33 -10.27 -6.32 20.45
CA THR A 33 -9.73 -7.64 20.06
C THR A 33 -8.97 -8.26 21.23
N ASP A 34 -8.76 -9.58 21.17
CA ASP A 34 -7.92 -10.29 22.15
C ASP A 34 -6.41 -10.06 21.91
N PHE A 35 -6.07 -9.33 20.86
CA PHE A 35 -4.68 -9.04 20.48
C PHE A 35 -4.23 -7.71 21.09
N LYS A 36 -2.98 -7.71 21.54
CA LYS A 36 -2.34 -6.58 22.18
C LYS A 36 -0.89 -6.49 21.73
N MET A 37 -0.38 -5.27 21.69
CA MET A 37 1.02 -4.99 21.42
C MET A 37 1.67 -4.40 22.68
N SER A 38 2.99 -4.31 22.69
CA SER A 38 3.74 -3.54 23.68
C SER A 38 4.58 -2.46 23.00
N VAL A 39 4.63 -1.29 23.64
CA VAL A 39 5.52 -0.19 23.22
C VAL A 39 6.96 -0.61 23.50
N LYS A 40 7.84 -0.50 22.51
CA LYS A 40 9.27 -0.79 22.62
C LYS A 40 10.06 0.48 22.93
N GLU A 41 11.34 0.33 23.27
CA GLU A 41 12.23 1.45 23.62
C GLU A 41 12.33 2.51 22.52
N ASP A 42 12.22 2.10 21.25
CA ASP A 42 12.25 2.96 20.07
C ASP A 42 10.87 3.55 19.69
N HIS A 43 9.89 3.44 20.59
CA HIS A 43 8.49 3.85 20.43
C HIS A 43 7.71 3.11 19.33
N ASN A 44 8.31 2.13 18.67
CA ASN A 44 7.58 1.19 17.83
C ASN A 44 6.81 0.21 18.71
N CYS A 45 5.71 -0.32 18.20
CA CYS A 45 4.96 -1.36 18.89
C CYS A 45 5.19 -2.70 18.18
N ALA A 46 5.26 -3.78 18.95
CA ALA A 46 5.25 -5.14 18.44
C ALA A 46 4.30 -6.00 19.26
N PHE A 47 3.87 -7.13 18.72
CA PHE A 47 3.12 -8.12 19.50
C PHE A 47 3.98 -8.66 20.65
N PHE A 48 3.33 -9.31 21.63
CA PHE A 48 4.03 -9.78 22.83
C PHE A 48 5.08 -10.87 22.57
N ASP A 49 4.98 -11.58 21.45
CA ASP A 49 6.00 -12.51 20.96
C ASP A 49 7.15 -11.83 20.19
N GLY A 50 7.13 -10.49 20.12
CA GLY A 50 8.10 -9.67 19.40
C GLY A 50 7.84 -9.55 17.90
N SER A 51 6.83 -10.24 17.36
CA SER A 51 6.49 -10.19 15.94
C SER A 51 5.78 -8.88 15.56
N LEU A 52 5.81 -8.57 14.26
CA LEU A 52 5.01 -7.50 13.65
C LEU A 52 3.84 -8.06 12.83
N LYS A 53 3.66 -9.37 12.79
CA LYS A 53 2.62 -10.03 11.98
C LYS A 53 1.77 -10.92 12.85
N LEU A 54 0.49 -11.02 12.48
CA LEU A 54 -0.40 -12.02 13.05
C LEU A 54 -0.38 -13.28 12.18
N THR A 55 -0.56 -14.46 12.78
CA THR A 55 -0.73 -15.71 12.04
C THR A 55 -2.07 -15.75 11.30
N SER A 56 -2.23 -16.66 10.34
CA SER A 56 -3.49 -16.84 9.63
C SER A 56 -4.67 -17.09 10.58
N GLU A 57 -4.50 -17.87 11.65
CA GLU A 57 -5.56 -18.11 12.64
C GLU A 57 -5.88 -16.87 13.46
N GLN A 58 -4.86 -16.08 13.82
CA GLN A 58 -5.03 -14.85 14.57
C GLN A 58 -5.76 -13.79 13.73
N ILE A 59 -5.37 -13.63 12.47
CA ILE A 59 -6.03 -12.75 11.52
C ILE A 59 -7.52 -13.10 11.35
N ALA A 60 -7.85 -14.39 11.24
CA ALA A 60 -9.24 -14.84 11.11
C ALA A 60 -10.12 -14.38 12.30
N LYS A 61 -9.55 -14.30 13.51
CA LYS A 61 -10.25 -13.85 14.73
C LYS A 61 -10.54 -12.34 14.73
N LEU A 62 -9.85 -11.54 13.92
CA LEU A 62 -10.13 -10.11 13.76
C LEU A 62 -11.50 -9.86 13.09
N LYS A 63 -12.05 -10.87 12.40
CA LYS A 63 -13.36 -10.79 11.71
C LYS A 63 -13.47 -9.58 10.78
N LEU A 64 -12.41 -9.35 10.00
CA LEU A 64 -12.40 -8.28 9.01
C LEU A 64 -13.41 -8.54 7.90
N HIS A 65 -13.98 -7.46 7.38
CA HIS A 65 -14.80 -7.46 6.17
C HIS A 65 -13.90 -7.29 4.95
N VAL A 66 -14.29 -7.83 3.79
CA VAL A 66 -13.58 -7.56 2.53
C VAL A 66 -13.63 -6.06 2.24
N GLY A 67 -12.50 -5.49 1.84
CA GLY A 67 -12.30 -4.05 1.68
C GLY A 67 -11.72 -3.39 2.93
N ILE A 68 -12.17 -2.17 3.21
CA ILE A 68 -11.59 -1.31 4.23
C ILE A 68 -12.20 -1.64 5.60
N ASN A 69 -11.36 -1.74 6.61
CA ASN A 69 -11.78 -1.83 8.00
C ASN A 69 -11.05 -0.77 8.82
N GLU A 70 -11.76 -0.19 9.80
CA GLU A 70 -11.13 0.69 10.77
C GLU A 70 -10.35 -0.15 11.77
N ILE A 71 -9.08 0.17 11.98
CA ILE A 71 -8.30 -0.34 13.09
C ILE A 71 -7.87 0.82 13.97
N SER A 72 -7.95 0.65 15.29
CA SER A 72 -7.47 1.66 16.22
C SER A 72 -6.72 1.08 17.40
N PHE A 73 -5.83 1.88 17.94
CA PHE A 73 -4.91 1.51 19.00
C PHE A 73 -5.08 2.45 20.18
N SER A 74 -5.05 1.91 21.39
CA SER A 74 -5.10 2.68 22.63
C SER A 74 -3.98 2.23 23.55
N VAL A 75 -3.13 3.16 23.97
CA VAL A 75 -2.05 2.88 24.93
C VAL A 75 -2.63 2.88 26.34
N SER A 76 -2.18 1.97 27.20
CA SER A 76 -2.71 1.78 28.57
C SER A 76 -2.67 3.05 29.44
N SER A 77 -1.63 3.89 29.34
CA SER A 77 -1.57 5.18 30.06
C SER A 77 -2.47 6.27 29.47
N ALA A 78 -3.06 6.04 28.30
CA ALA A 78 -3.88 6.98 27.57
C ALA A 78 -5.16 6.34 27.00
N PRO A 79 -6.02 5.73 27.85
CA PRO A 79 -7.17 4.93 27.40
C PRO A 79 -8.22 5.73 26.62
N ASN A 80 -8.23 7.06 26.79
CA ASN A 80 -9.12 7.98 26.08
C ASN A 80 -8.53 8.47 24.74
N THR A 81 -7.32 8.05 24.37
CA THR A 81 -6.66 8.43 23.12
C THR A 81 -6.64 7.22 22.18
N ARG A 82 -7.35 7.32 21.05
CA ARG A 82 -7.32 6.31 19.99
C ARG A 82 -6.56 6.79 18.77
N PHE A 83 -5.54 6.04 18.39
CA PHE A 83 -4.85 6.21 17.11
C PHE A 83 -5.58 5.37 16.07
N VAL A 84 -6.16 6.03 15.06
CA VAL A 84 -7.02 5.38 14.06
C VAL A 84 -6.27 5.26 12.73
N ALA A 85 -6.43 4.10 12.11
CA ALA A 85 -5.93 3.79 10.79
C ALA A 85 -6.85 2.78 10.09
N GLU A 86 -6.39 2.27 8.96
CA GLU A 86 -7.17 1.44 8.06
C GLU A 86 -6.38 0.17 7.74
N VAL A 87 -7.08 -0.95 7.73
CA VAL A 87 -6.58 -2.23 7.24
C VAL A 87 -7.43 -2.68 6.06
N PHE A 88 -6.77 -3.16 5.01
CA PHE A 88 -7.42 -3.56 3.77
C PHE A 88 -7.37 -5.08 3.65
N LEU A 89 -8.54 -5.71 3.59
CA LEU A 89 -8.67 -7.14 3.29
C LEU A 89 -9.06 -7.30 1.82
N TRP A 90 -8.16 -7.81 1.01
CA TRP A 90 -8.39 -8.06 -0.41
C TRP A 90 -8.45 -9.55 -0.72
N ASP A 91 -9.04 -9.89 -1.87
CA ASP A 91 -8.90 -11.23 -2.43
C ASP A 91 -7.48 -11.38 -2.99
N ALA A 92 -6.90 -12.58 -2.89
CA ALA A 92 -5.55 -12.84 -3.38
C ALA A 92 -5.45 -12.76 -4.92
N ASN A 93 -6.58 -12.86 -5.63
CA ASN A 93 -6.63 -12.79 -7.08
C ASN A 93 -6.87 -11.35 -7.57
N LYS A 94 -6.50 -10.32 -6.83
CA LYS A 94 -6.64 -8.93 -7.25
C LYS A 94 -5.43 -8.46 -8.06
N ALA A 95 -5.71 -7.67 -9.09
CA ALA A 95 -4.71 -7.00 -9.91
C ALA A 95 -4.37 -5.64 -9.29
N ILE A 96 -3.11 -5.44 -8.89
CA ILE A 96 -2.66 -4.26 -8.15
C ILE A 96 -1.97 -3.27 -9.08
N VAL A 97 -2.27 -1.98 -8.93
CA VAL A 97 -1.55 -0.87 -9.53
C VAL A 97 -0.79 -0.11 -8.45
N ILE A 98 0.50 0.09 -8.65
CA ILE A 98 1.34 0.89 -7.76
C ILE A 98 1.37 2.34 -8.25
N CYS A 99 1.12 3.29 -7.37
CA CYS A 99 1.20 4.72 -7.68
C CYS A 99 2.07 5.43 -6.65
N ASP A 100 3.24 5.92 -7.06
CA ASP A 100 3.98 6.89 -6.25
C ASP A 100 3.18 8.19 -6.10
N ILE A 101 3.35 8.85 -4.95
CA ILE A 101 2.69 10.13 -4.72
C ILE A 101 3.56 11.30 -5.18
N ASP A 102 4.73 11.47 -4.57
CA ASP A 102 5.58 12.64 -4.77
C ASP A 102 6.20 12.67 -6.18
N GLY A 103 5.90 13.72 -6.95
CA GLY A 103 6.38 13.91 -8.33
C GLY A 103 5.69 13.01 -9.37
N THR A 104 4.70 12.20 -8.98
CA THR A 104 4.02 11.24 -9.86
C THR A 104 2.52 11.49 -9.89
N LEU A 105 1.85 11.36 -8.75
CA LEU A 105 0.47 11.83 -8.59
C LEU A 105 0.47 13.35 -8.39
N LEU A 106 1.31 13.83 -7.48
CA LEU A 106 1.50 15.26 -7.25
C LEU A 106 2.63 15.83 -8.10
N ARG A 107 2.43 17.04 -8.62
CA ARG A 107 3.44 17.79 -9.40
C ARG A 107 4.69 18.15 -8.60
N SER A 108 4.50 18.35 -7.30
CA SER A 108 5.57 18.75 -6.37
C SER A 108 5.52 17.94 -5.10
N ASP A 109 6.67 17.85 -4.44
CA ASP A 109 6.83 17.22 -3.13
C ASP A 109 5.76 17.68 -2.14
N LEU A 110 5.14 16.71 -1.46
CA LEU A 110 4.18 16.98 -0.40
C LEU A 110 4.73 17.92 0.67
N LEU A 111 6.05 17.91 0.92
CA LEU A 111 6.65 18.73 1.98
C LEU A 111 6.53 20.24 1.75
N SER A 112 6.22 20.67 0.51
CA SER A 112 5.88 22.06 0.19
C SER A 112 4.50 22.51 0.72
N PHE A 113 3.83 21.63 1.49
CA PHE A 113 2.57 21.76 2.21
C PHE A 113 2.43 22.98 3.16
N SER A 114 2.60 24.20 2.67
CA SER A 114 1.91 25.34 3.27
C SER A 114 0.41 25.06 3.20
N ALA A 115 -0.25 25.04 4.36
CA ALA A 115 -1.67 24.67 4.51
C ALA A 115 -2.64 25.51 3.65
N SER A 116 -2.17 26.60 3.04
CA SER A 116 -2.95 27.52 2.23
C SER A 116 -3.08 27.14 0.74
N LYS A 117 -2.36 26.13 0.23
CA LYS A 117 -2.38 25.75 -1.21
C LYS A 117 -2.73 24.28 -1.48
N LEU A 118 -3.56 23.64 -0.64
CA LEU A 118 -4.21 22.39 -1.07
C LEU A 118 -5.30 22.75 -2.09
N GLY A 119 -4.96 22.67 -3.36
CA GLY A 119 -5.88 22.84 -4.48
C GLY A 119 -5.66 21.78 -5.55
N PHE A 120 -6.55 21.77 -6.54
CA PHE A 120 -6.52 20.88 -7.70
C PHE A 120 -5.18 20.94 -8.46
N ASP A 121 -4.53 22.12 -8.49
CA ASP A 121 -3.25 22.36 -9.17
C ASP A 121 -2.07 21.53 -8.66
N SER A 122 -2.25 20.87 -7.51
CA SER A 122 -1.23 19.99 -6.93
C SER A 122 -1.12 18.64 -7.64
N VAL A 123 -2.17 18.16 -8.31
CA VAL A 123 -2.22 16.86 -9.01
C VAL A 123 -1.90 17.05 -10.50
N HIS A 124 -1.18 16.10 -11.09
CA HIS A 124 -0.96 16.11 -12.55
C HIS A 124 -2.29 16.01 -13.30
N ASN A 125 -2.40 16.74 -14.42
CA ASN A 125 -3.64 16.76 -15.18
C ASN A 125 -4.00 15.35 -15.69
N GLY A 126 -5.26 14.94 -15.53
CA GLY A 126 -5.77 13.60 -15.88
C GLY A 126 -5.38 12.47 -14.93
N ALA A 127 -4.55 12.71 -13.90
CA ALA A 127 -4.04 11.63 -13.06
C ALA A 127 -5.13 11.03 -12.16
N CYS A 128 -6.07 11.87 -11.68
CA CYS A 128 -7.19 11.39 -10.88
C CYS A 128 -8.10 10.52 -11.73
N GLU A 129 -8.45 11.00 -12.92
CA GLU A 129 -9.29 10.36 -13.92
C GLU A 129 -8.67 9.02 -14.35
N ALA A 130 -7.36 8.97 -14.59
CA ALA A 130 -6.61 7.76 -14.88
C ALA A 130 -6.72 6.74 -13.75
N LEU A 131 -6.48 7.13 -12.49
CA LEU A 131 -6.60 6.20 -11.38
C LEU A 131 -8.06 5.76 -11.15
N SER A 132 -9.03 6.67 -11.26
CA SER A 132 -10.45 6.35 -11.17
C SER A 132 -10.88 5.34 -12.25
N ALA A 133 -10.38 5.48 -13.48
CA ALA A 133 -10.68 4.55 -14.57
C ALA A 133 -10.08 3.15 -14.33
N LEU A 134 -8.89 3.06 -13.72
CA LEU A 134 -8.32 1.77 -13.30
C LEU A 134 -9.15 1.11 -12.21
N ASP A 135 -9.59 1.87 -11.21
CA ASP A 135 -10.45 1.35 -10.14
C ASP A 135 -11.80 0.87 -10.68
N ALA A 136 -12.42 1.65 -11.58
CA ALA A 136 -13.65 1.26 -12.27
C ALA A 136 -13.48 -0.02 -13.11
N ALA A 137 -12.29 -0.27 -13.66
CA ALA A 137 -11.95 -1.51 -14.35
C ALA A 137 -11.62 -2.69 -13.41
N GLY A 138 -11.67 -2.49 -12.10
CA GLY A 138 -11.50 -3.52 -11.07
C GLY A 138 -10.08 -3.72 -10.57
N TYR A 139 -9.14 -2.84 -10.95
CA TYR A 139 -7.78 -2.82 -10.39
C TYR A 139 -7.78 -2.21 -8.98
N GLN A 140 -6.85 -2.64 -8.12
CA GLN A 140 -6.68 -2.08 -6.79
C GLN A 140 -5.46 -1.18 -6.75
N VAL A 141 -5.62 0.07 -6.33
CA VAL A 141 -4.51 1.04 -6.28
C VAL A 141 -3.82 0.98 -4.92
N VAL A 142 -2.49 0.84 -4.91
CA VAL A 142 -1.63 1.03 -3.73
C VAL A 142 -0.81 2.28 -3.95
N TYR A 143 -0.86 3.19 -2.99
CA TYR A 143 -0.09 4.43 -2.98
C TYR A 143 1.21 4.27 -2.22
N LEU A 144 2.32 4.71 -2.81
CA LEU A 144 3.65 4.69 -2.18
C LEU A 144 4.19 6.11 -1.98
N SER A 145 4.83 6.33 -0.85
CA SER A 145 5.64 7.53 -0.63
C SER A 145 6.86 7.23 0.22
N ALA A 146 7.99 7.83 -0.17
CA ALA A 146 9.20 7.77 0.62
C ALA A 146 9.18 8.74 1.83
N LYS A 147 8.08 9.46 2.06
CA LYS A 147 7.95 10.38 3.19
C LYS A 147 7.81 9.60 4.51
N PRO A 148 8.23 10.22 5.63
CA PRO A 148 8.00 9.70 6.98
C PRO A 148 6.55 9.31 7.27
N ILE A 149 6.36 8.24 8.05
CA ILE A 149 5.08 7.84 8.62
C ILE A 149 4.35 8.98 9.35
N SER A 150 5.09 9.90 9.96
CA SER A 150 4.54 11.10 10.61
C SER A 150 3.72 12.01 9.67
N LYS A 151 3.89 11.88 8.35
CA LYS A 151 3.10 12.61 7.35
C LYS A 151 1.91 11.82 6.79
N ALA A 152 1.80 10.52 7.10
CA ALA A 152 0.81 9.62 6.52
C ALA A 152 -0.64 10.05 6.79
N SER A 153 -0.94 10.66 7.94
CA SER A 153 -2.30 11.13 8.25
C SER A 153 -2.77 12.20 7.26
N ARG A 154 -1.93 13.23 7.02
CA ARG A 154 -2.26 14.32 6.11
C ARG A 154 -2.37 13.84 4.66
N MET A 155 -1.54 12.86 4.29
CA MET A 155 -1.58 12.21 2.98
C MET A 155 -2.88 11.45 2.76
N ARG A 156 -3.30 10.62 3.72
CA ARG A 156 -4.56 9.89 3.65
C ARG A 156 -5.75 10.85 3.57
N ASP A 157 -5.75 11.92 4.37
CA ASP A 157 -6.80 12.93 4.32
C ASP A 157 -6.86 13.62 2.95
N PHE A 158 -5.70 13.90 2.33
CA PHE A 158 -5.64 14.43 0.97
C PHE A 158 -6.23 13.44 -0.04
N LEU A 159 -5.74 12.18 -0.06
CA LEU A 159 -6.20 11.15 -1.01
C LEU A 159 -7.72 10.96 -0.93
N LYS A 160 -8.30 10.96 0.28
CA LYS A 160 -9.74 10.79 0.51
C LYS A 160 -10.60 11.98 0.09
N ARG A 161 -10.06 13.20 0.20
CA ARG A 161 -10.82 14.44 -0.05
C ARG A 161 -10.64 14.98 -1.46
N PHE A 162 -9.61 14.52 -2.16
CA PHE A 162 -9.35 14.99 -3.51
C PHE A 162 -10.47 14.54 -4.44
N THR A 163 -11.01 15.52 -5.16
CA THR A 163 -11.92 15.34 -6.29
C THR A 163 -11.39 16.20 -7.43
N THR A 164 -11.75 15.88 -8.66
CA THR A 164 -11.50 16.77 -9.81
C THR A 164 -12.34 18.06 -9.70
N PRO A 165 -11.93 19.16 -10.39
CA PRO A 165 -12.64 20.44 -10.31
C PRO A 165 -14.13 20.39 -10.69
N ASP A 166 -14.49 19.48 -11.60
CA ASP A 166 -15.87 19.22 -12.03
C ASP A 166 -16.67 18.31 -11.08
N GLY A 167 -16.02 17.77 -10.05
CA GLY A 167 -16.62 16.88 -9.05
C GLY A 167 -16.90 15.46 -9.54
N GLN A 168 -16.47 15.08 -10.75
CA GLN A 168 -16.84 13.81 -11.37
C GLN A 168 -15.96 12.64 -10.93
N HIS A 169 -14.66 12.90 -10.69
CA HIS A 169 -13.69 11.86 -10.40
C HIS A 169 -13.05 12.09 -9.03
N HIS A 170 -12.80 10.97 -8.35
CA HIS A 170 -12.18 10.93 -7.03
C HIS A 170 -11.03 9.94 -7.07
N LEU A 171 -10.00 10.18 -6.27
CA LEU A 171 -8.91 9.21 -6.16
C LEU A 171 -9.45 7.89 -5.59
N PRO A 172 -9.10 6.74 -6.20
CA PRO A 172 -9.49 5.44 -5.68
C PRO A 172 -9.13 5.27 -4.22
N THR A 173 -10.00 4.61 -3.47
CA THR A 173 -9.64 4.29 -2.09
C THR A 173 -8.61 3.17 -2.10
N GLY A 174 -7.45 3.44 -1.54
CA GLY A 174 -6.34 2.52 -1.60
C GLY A 174 -5.36 2.67 -0.45
N PRO A 175 -4.59 1.62 -0.17
CA PRO A 175 -3.56 1.65 0.84
C PRO A 175 -2.46 2.68 0.57
N LEU A 176 -2.12 3.50 1.56
CA LEU A 176 -0.92 4.33 1.59
C LEU A 176 0.20 3.66 2.41
N ILE A 177 1.33 3.38 1.77
CA ILE A 177 2.55 2.89 2.43
C ILE A 177 3.60 4.01 2.43
N THR A 178 4.20 4.25 3.60
CA THR A 178 5.19 5.31 3.85
C THR A 178 6.47 4.77 4.44
N ALA A 179 7.58 5.51 4.36
CA ALA A 179 8.81 5.12 5.03
C ALA A 179 8.62 5.09 6.56
N THR A 180 9.04 4.01 7.22
CA THR A 180 8.95 3.87 8.70
C THR A 180 10.09 4.61 9.40
N ASP A 181 9.92 4.94 10.68
CA ASP A 181 10.93 5.65 11.46
C ASP A 181 12.24 4.86 11.66
N ARG A 182 12.24 3.53 11.53
CA ARG A 182 13.51 2.75 11.49
C ARG A 182 14.29 3.00 10.20
N THR A 183 13.58 3.14 9.08
CA THR A 183 14.16 3.66 7.83
C THR A 183 14.66 5.08 8.06
N LEU A 184 13.92 5.93 8.78
CA LEU A 184 14.37 7.29 9.12
C LEU A 184 15.52 7.37 10.11
N GLN A 185 15.68 6.49 11.10
CA GLN A 185 16.85 6.52 11.99
C GLN A 185 18.13 6.09 11.28
N ALA A 186 18.02 5.22 10.27
CA ALA A 186 19.09 5.02 9.28
C ALA A 186 19.26 6.28 8.39
N LEU A 187 18.17 6.87 7.89
CA LEU A 187 18.12 8.07 7.02
C LEU A 187 18.58 9.38 7.71
N VAL A 188 18.50 9.48 9.04
CA VAL A 188 18.90 10.63 9.86
C VAL A 188 20.38 10.51 10.24
N LYS A 189 20.92 9.28 10.28
CA LYS A 189 22.37 9.03 10.40
C LYS A 189 23.09 9.15 9.05
N SER A 190 22.43 8.87 7.93
CA SER A 190 22.97 9.02 6.58
C SER A 190 22.32 10.21 5.86
N LEU A 191 23.04 11.31 5.73
CA LEU A 191 22.68 12.43 4.85
C LEU A 191 22.55 12.05 3.34
N ARG A 192 22.12 10.85 2.91
CA ARG A 192 22.50 10.36 1.56
C ARG A 192 21.55 9.47 0.74
N SER A 193 21.46 9.89 -0.53
CA SER A 193 21.37 9.13 -1.78
C SER A 193 20.02 8.54 -2.19
N GLU A 194 19.67 8.74 -3.47
CA GLU A 194 18.46 8.18 -4.09
C GLU A 194 18.36 6.65 -3.99
N ASN A 195 19.51 5.97 -3.85
CA ASN A 195 19.60 4.53 -3.75
C ASN A 195 18.93 3.98 -2.48
N GLU A 196 19.05 4.66 -1.32
CA GLU A 196 18.43 4.19 -0.07
C GLU A 196 16.89 4.28 -0.12
N LEU A 197 16.34 5.31 -0.77
CA LEU A 197 14.89 5.47 -0.96
C LEU A 197 14.31 4.45 -1.94
N SER A 198 15.05 4.15 -3.02
CA SER A 198 14.66 3.09 -3.95
C SER A 198 14.69 1.72 -3.26
N ASN A 199 15.68 1.46 -2.40
CA ASN A 199 15.72 0.23 -1.59
C ASN A 199 14.46 0.07 -0.71
N PHE A 200 13.96 1.13 -0.07
CA PHE A 200 12.71 1.05 0.70
C PHE A 200 11.53 0.57 -0.16
N LYS A 201 11.33 1.14 -1.35
CA LYS A 201 10.23 0.73 -2.24
C LYS A 201 10.39 -0.71 -2.71
N THR A 202 11.61 -1.15 -2.99
CA THR A 202 11.91 -2.56 -3.30
C THR A 202 11.42 -3.49 -2.19
N HIS A 203 11.75 -3.19 -0.92
CA HIS A 203 11.32 -4.02 0.21
C HIS A 203 9.79 -4.04 0.36
N VAL A 204 9.14 -2.87 0.26
CA VAL A 204 7.67 -2.80 0.33
C VAL A 204 7.00 -3.65 -0.75
N LEU A 205 7.48 -3.59 -1.99
CA LEU A 205 6.91 -4.37 -3.08
C LEU A 205 7.15 -5.87 -2.89
N GLN A 206 8.32 -6.26 -2.39
CA GLN A 206 8.61 -7.65 -2.04
C GLN A 206 7.70 -8.17 -0.93
N ASP A 207 7.44 -7.36 0.10
CA ASP A 207 6.52 -7.73 1.19
C ASP A 207 5.10 -7.95 0.66
N ILE A 208 4.62 -7.09 -0.25
CA ILE A 208 3.32 -7.28 -0.91
C ILE A 208 3.33 -8.59 -1.70
N VAL A 209 4.38 -8.87 -2.48
CA VAL A 209 4.47 -10.14 -3.23
C VAL A 209 4.38 -11.35 -2.30
N GLN A 210 5.10 -11.33 -1.18
CA GLN A 210 5.06 -12.42 -0.20
C GLN A 210 3.68 -12.61 0.44
N VAL A 211 2.93 -11.52 0.65
CA VAL A 211 1.56 -11.58 1.19
C VAL A 211 0.58 -12.22 0.22
N PHE A 212 0.73 -11.95 -1.07
CA PHE A 212 -0.12 -12.51 -2.12
C PHE A 212 0.31 -13.91 -2.55
N ASN A 213 1.59 -14.27 -2.32
CA ASN A 213 2.13 -15.56 -2.69
C ASN A 213 3.00 -16.21 -1.59
N PRO A 214 2.42 -16.55 -0.42
CA PRO A 214 3.20 -17.05 0.73
C PRO A 214 3.80 -18.45 0.51
N GLN A 215 3.34 -19.19 -0.51
CA GLN A 215 3.73 -20.59 -0.78
C GLN A 215 4.63 -20.75 -2.02
N CYS A 216 4.84 -19.68 -2.79
CA CYS A 216 5.74 -19.65 -3.94
C CYS A 216 6.68 -18.45 -3.79
N SER A 217 7.66 -18.60 -2.90
CA SER A 217 8.79 -17.68 -2.77
C SER A 217 9.80 -17.81 -3.93
N SER A 218 9.60 -18.77 -4.82
CA SER A 218 10.56 -19.17 -5.86
C SER A 218 10.01 -19.18 -7.29
N SER A 219 8.72 -18.89 -7.52
CA SER A 219 8.18 -18.75 -8.88
C SER A 219 7.65 -17.33 -9.15
N PRO A 220 8.20 -16.61 -10.15
CA PRO A 220 7.71 -15.30 -10.59
C PRO A 220 6.38 -15.38 -11.39
N ASP A 221 5.73 -16.54 -11.42
CA ASP A 221 4.56 -16.85 -12.27
C ASP A 221 3.23 -16.32 -11.69
N PHE A 222 3.27 -15.25 -10.89
CA PHE A 222 2.06 -14.53 -10.51
C PHE A 222 2.21 -13.03 -10.76
N MET A 223 1.53 -12.56 -11.81
CA MET A 223 1.34 -11.14 -12.05
C MET A 223 0.37 -10.52 -11.03
N ILE A 224 0.85 -10.26 -9.82
CA ILE A 224 0.12 -9.49 -8.80
C ILE A 224 -0.03 -8.04 -9.24
N PHE A 225 1.07 -7.47 -9.75
CA PHE A 225 1.13 -6.10 -10.18
C PHE A 225 0.84 -5.98 -11.67
N SER A 226 -0.11 -5.10 -12.01
CA SER A 226 -0.52 -4.82 -13.39
C SER A 226 0.16 -3.60 -13.98
N ALA A 227 0.46 -2.58 -13.17
CA ALA A 227 1.19 -1.39 -13.58
C ALA A 227 1.83 -0.67 -12.41
N GLY A 228 2.77 0.20 -12.73
CA GLY A 228 3.41 1.11 -11.78
C GLY A 228 3.59 2.50 -12.36
N PHE A 229 3.26 3.54 -11.59
CA PHE A 229 3.52 4.94 -11.90
C PHE A 229 4.57 5.46 -10.92
N CYS A 230 5.65 6.05 -11.44
CA CYS A 230 6.73 6.61 -10.62
C CYS A 230 7.39 7.81 -11.32
N SER A 231 8.12 8.64 -10.57
CA SER A 231 8.84 9.80 -11.12
C SER A 231 10.33 9.55 -11.27
N LYS A 232 10.87 8.56 -10.56
CA LYS A 232 12.31 8.26 -10.54
C LYS A 232 12.63 7.01 -11.36
N PRO A 233 13.61 7.07 -12.27
CA PRO A 233 14.05 5.89 -13.02
C PRO A 233 14.59 4.74 -12.16
N ALA A 234 15.07 5.03 -10.94
CA ALA A 234 15.45 4.00 -9.97
C ALA A 234 14.24 3.22 -9.44
N ASP A 235 13.13 3.91 -9.18
CA ASP A 235 11.89 3.28 -8.73
C ASP A 235 11.28 2.40 -9.83
N ALA A 236 11.39 2.82 -11.09
CA ALA A 236 11.01 1.99 -12.24
C ALA A 236 11.80 0.66 -12.30
N GLN A 237 13.06 0.65 -11.88
CA GLN A 237 13.86 -0.58 -11.80
C GLN A 237 13.40 -1.48 -10.66
N ALA A 238 13.12 -0.90 -9.49
CA ALA A 238 12.54 -1.62 -8.36
C ALA A 238 11.19 -2.26 -8.71
N TYR A 239 10.35 -1.53 -9.44
CA TYR A 239 9.05 -2.01 -9.92
C TYR A 239 9.23 -3.20 -10.88
N ALA A 240 10.13 -3.08 -11.85
CA ALA A 240 10.42 -4.18 -12.76
C ALA A 240 10.96 -5.42 -12.02
N ALA A 241 11.84 -5.23 -11.03
CA ALA A 241 12.38 -6.32 -10.22
C ALA A 241 11.33 -7.00 -9.34
N ALA A 242 10.30 -6.27 -8.90
CA ALA A 242 9.16 -6.81 -8.16
C ALA A 242 8.12 -7.51 -9.04
N GLY A 243 8.32 -7.54 -10.36
CA GLY A 243 7.45 -8.25 -11.30
C GLY A 243 6.39 -7.37 -11.99
N ILE A 244 6.47 -6.04 -11.91
CA ILE A 244 5.59 -5.18 -12.73
C ILE A 244 6.01 -5.31 -14.21
N PRO A 245 5.07 -5.53 -15.17
CA PRO A 245 5.41 -5.59 -16.59
C PRO A 245 6.14 -4.32 -17.06
N ARG A 246 7.32 -4.47 -17.67
CA ARG A 246 8.16 -3.32 -18.09
C ARG A 246 7.46 -2.37 -19.06
N ASN A 247 6.56 -2.89 -19.89
CA ASN A 247 5.71 -2.12 -20.80
C ASN A 247 4.50 -1.45 -20.12
N ARG A 248 4.36 -1.58 -18.79
CA ARG A 248 3.34 -0.95 -17.96
C ARG A 248 3.94 -0.25 -16.72
N ILE A 249 5.21 0.14 -16.82
CA ILE A 249 5.87 1.03 -15.86
C ILE A 249 5.97 2.40 -16.52
N PHE A 250 5.26 3.38 -15.96
CA PHE A 250 5.15 4.74 -16.47
C PHE A 250 6.02 5.66 -15.63
N ILE A 251 7.00 6.30 -16.27
CA ILE A 251 7.86 7.30 -15.64
C ILE A 251 7.32 8.68 -15.95
N VAL A 252 6.92 9.41 -14.92
CA VAL A 252 6.29 10.73 -14.98
C VAL A 252 7.34 11.81 -14.81
N ASP A 253 7.34 12.80 -15.70
CA ASP A 253 8.19 13.99 -15.57
C ASP A 253 7.49 15.13 -14.80
N GLN A 254 8.23 16.22 -14.56
CA GLN A 254 7.71 17.38 -13.81
C GLN A 254 6.53 18.10 -14.50
N ASN A 255 6.36 17.91 -15.81
CA ASN A 255 5.26 18.48 -16.57
C ASN A 255 4.04 17.54 -16.62
N GLY A 256 4.19 16.30 -16.15
CA GLY A 256 3.15 15.26 -16.20
C GLY A 256 3.18 14.41 -17.45
N ARG A 257 4.23 14.51 -18.28
CA ARG A 257 4.42 13.62 -19.42
C ARG A 257 4.84 12.25 -18.91
N LEU A 258 4.28 11.19 -19.48
CA LEU A 258 4.56 9.82 -19.10
C LEU A 258 5.37 9.13 -20.18
N SER A 259 6.40 8.39 -19.78
CA SER A 259 7.22 7.61 -20.70
C SER A 259 7.34 6.16 -20.24
N ILE A 260 7.41 5.24 -21.21
CA ILE A 260 7.65 3.82 -20.97
C ILE A 260 9.02 3.47 -21.55
N ARG A 261 9.96 3.04 -20.70
CA ARG A 261 11.34 2.75 -21.14
C ARG A 261 11.41 1.61 -22.16
N GLU A 262 10.62 0.56 -21.97
CA GLU A 262 10.63 -0.65 -22.80
C GLU A 262 10.17 -0.39 -24.24
N THR A 263 9.04 0.31 -24.39
CA THR A 263 8.42 0.55 -25.70
C THR A 263 8.83 1.88 -26.32
N ARG A 264 9.50 2.75 -25.55
CA ARG A 264 9.79 4.16 -25.91
C ARG A 264 8.53 4.99 -26.21
N ALA A 265 7.37 4.52 -25.76
CA ALA A 265 6.13 5.30 -25.85
C ALA A 265 6.22 6.52 -24.92
N VAL A 266 5.66 7.64 -25.38
CA VAL A 266 5.54 8.89 -24.64
C VAL A 266 4.11 9.36 -24.76
N TYR A 267 3.55 9.82 -23.65
CA TYR A 267 2.24 10.46 -23.56
C TYR A 267 2.47 11.84 -22.93
N GLU A 268 1.88 12.88 -23.51
CA GLU A 268 2.02 14.27 -23.05
C GLU A 268 1.35 14.51 -21.69
N SER A 269 0.38 13.67 -21.32
CA SER A 269 -0.32 13.75 -20.03
C SER A 269 -1.00 12.43 -19.66
N TYR A 270 -1.53 12.33 -18.44
CA TYR A 270 -2.38 11.21 -18.06
C TYR A 270 -3.69 11.18 -18.87
N GLU A 271 -4.20 12.32 -19.33
CA GLU A 271 -5.36 12.39 -20.22
C GLU A 271 -5.10 11.73 -21.57
N GLU A 272 -3.90 11.92 -22.13
CA GLU A 272 -3.52 11.23 -23.37
C GLU A 272 -3.39 9.72 -23.13
N LEU A 273 -2.75 9.33 -22.03
CA LEU A 273 -2.62 7.92 -21.66
C LEU A 273 -3.98 7.24 -21.45
N LEU A 274 -4.97 7.96 -20.90
CA LEU A 274 -6.34 7.46 -20.71
C LEU A 274 -6.96 6.94 -22.02
N ASN A 275 -6.64 7.54 -23.16
CA ASN A 275 -7.14 7.08 -24.46
C ASN A 275 -6.63 5.68 -24.83
N GLU A 276 -5.49 5.27 -24.27
CA GLU A 276 -4.89 3.95 -24.49
C GLU A 276 -5.35 2.90 -23.47
N PHE A 277 -6.10 3.28 -22.44
CA PHE A 277 -6.53 2.36 -21.37
C PHE A 277 -7.29 1.13 -21.87
N PRO A 278 -8.23 1.21 -22.82
CA PRO A 278 -8.93 0.02 -23.33
C PRO A 278 -7.96 -1.05 -23.86
N ARG A 279 -6.81 -0.63 -24.39
CA ARG A 279 -5.75 -1.51 -24.91
C ARG A 279 -4.78 -1.95 -23.82
N LEU A 280 -4.36 -1.02 -22.95
CA LEU A 280 -3.33 -1.26 -21.94
C LEU A 280 -3.86 -1.97 -20.70
N PHE A 281 -5.10 -1.69 -20.32
CA PHE A 281 -5.75 -2.09 -19.06
C PHE A 281 -7.14 -2.68 -19.33
N PRO A 282 -7.23 -3.91 -19.90
CA PRO A 282 -8.51 -4.58 -20.01
C PRO A 282 -9.11 -4.81 -18.62
N PRO A 283 -10.43 -5.04 -18.49
CA PRO A 283 -11.06 -5.32 -17.20
C PRO A 283 -10.28 -6.34 -16.37
N ALA A 284 -10.07 -6.06 -15.08
CA ALA A 284 -9.15 -6.81 -14.24
C ALA A 284 -9.47 -8.32 -14.19
N HIS A 285 -10.76 -8.68 -14.20
CA HIS A 285 -11.20 -10.08 -14.23
C HIS A 285 -10.66 -10.86 -15.44
N ILE A 286 -10.51 -10.22 -16.60
CA ILE A 286 -9.94 -10.83 -17.81
C ILE A 286 -8.44 -11.09 -17.62
N MET A 287 -7.72 -10.15 -17.00
CA MET A 287 -6.30 -10.34 -16.70
C MET A 287 -6.10 -11.50 -15.73
N ILE A 288 -6.94 -11.56 -14.69
CA ILE A 288 -6.91 -12.61 -13.67
C ILE A 288 -7.23 -13.99 -14.28
N GLU A 289 -8.22 -14.06 -15.17
CA GLU A 289 -8.61 -15.30 -15.85
C GLU A 289 -7.52 -15.81 -16.79
N LYS A 290 -6.92 -14.92 -17.61
CA LYS A 290 -5.78 -15.27 -18.48
C LYS A 290 -4.60 -15.82 -17.68
N GLU A 291 -4.30 -15.22 -16.54
CA GLU A 291 -3.25 -15.71 -15.65
C GLU A 291 -3.62 -17.08 -15.07
N ALA A 292 -4.88 -17.27 -14.67
CA ALA A 292 -5.38 -18.56 -14.18
C ALA A 292 -5.30 -19.65 -15.26
N GLU A 293 -5.55 -19.33 -16.52
CA GLU A 293 -5.40 -20.23 -17.67
C GLU A 293 -3.94 -20.60 -17.93
N LEU A 294 -3.04 -19.60 -17.96
CA LEU A 294 -1.61 -19.82 -18.12
C LEU A 294 -1.04 -20.75 -17.03
N ARG A 295 -1.53 -20.62 -15.80
CA ARG A 295 -1.17 -21.53 -14.69
C ARG A 295 -1.62 -22.96 -14.93
N ARG A 296 -2.84 -23.15 -15.45
CA ARG A 296 -3.35 -24.49 -15.76
C ARG A 296 -2.52 -25.14 -16.88
N SER A 297 -2.09 -24.37 -17.88
CA SER A 297 -1.24 -24.91 -18.95
C SER A 297 0.15 -25.29 -18.45
N VAL A 298 0.82 -24.44 -17.66
CA VAL A 298 2.16 -24.73 -17.12
C VAL A 298 2.12 -25.96 -16.19
N ASN A 299 1.15 -26.05 -15.29
CA ASN A 299 1.03 -27.22 -14.40
C ASN A 299 0.73 -28.51 -15.17
N ASN A 300 -0.05 -28.45 -16.25
CA ASN A 300 -0.31 -29.60 -17.09
C ASN A 300 0.96 -30.04 -17.86
N GLU A 301 1.79 -29.10 -18.33
CA GLU A 301 3.06 -29.41 -19.00
C GLU A 301 4.06 -30.11 -18.07
N VAL A 302 4.17 -29.64 -16.82
CA VAL A 302 5.00 -30.28 -15.78
C VAL A 302 4.53 -31.70 -15.50
N HIS A 303 3.22 -31.92 -15.34
CA HIS A 303 2.65 -33.27 -15.13
C HIS A 303 2.75 -34.17 -16.36
N THR A 304 2.77 -33.64 -17.59
CA THR A 304 3.04 -34.48 -18.78
C THR A 304 4.52 -34.84 -18.90
N SER A 305 5.45 -34.01 -18.41
CA SER A 305 6.89 -34.30 -18.41
C SER A 305 7.33 -35.27 -17.31
N GLU A 306 6.56 -35.39 -16.22
CA GLU A 306 6.83 -36.35 -15.13
C GLU A 306 6.17 -37.72 -15.35
N ASN A 307 5.34 -37.88 -16.39
CA ASN A 307 4.62 -39.13 -16.69
C ASN A 307 5.22 -39.96 -17.84
N GLU A 308 6.43 -39.64 -18.33
CA GLU A 308 7.16 -40.53 -19.25
C GLU A 308 8.13 -41.49 -18.55
N ASP A 309 8.31 -41.40 -17.23
CA ASP A 309 9.17 -42.32 -16.46
C ASP A 309 8.59 -42.63 -15.07
N HIS A 310 7.54 -43.45 -14.99
CA HIS A 310 7.35 -44.53 -13.99
C HIS A 310 5.90 -45.03 -13.93
N ASP A 311 5.70 -46.31 -14.27
CA ASP A 311 4.56 -47.09 -13.80
C ASP A 311 4.61 -47.20 -12.26
N GLY A 312 3.58 -46.71 -11.56
CA GLY A 312 3.46 -46.96 -10.12
C GLY A 312 2.45 -46.12 -9.34
N LEU A 313 1.21 -46.63 -9.25
CA LEU A 313 0.26 -46.55 -8.11
C LEU A 313 0.23 -45.25 -7.25
N GLY A 314 -0.92 -44.54 -7.31
CA GLY A 314 -1.55 -44.06 -6.07
C GLY A 314 -2.18 -42.67 -6.04
N LEU A 315 -3.49 -42.68 -5.80
CA LEU A 315 -4.30 -41.70 -5.04
C LEU A 315 -4.62 -40.34 -5.69
N GLU A 316 -5.78 -40.32 -6.34
CA GLU A 316 -6.61 -39.12 -6.51
C GLU A 316 -6.90 -38.45 -5.15
N GLN A 317 -6.48 -37.20 -4.99
CA GLN A 317 -7.12 -36.27 -4.06
C GLN A 317 -7.53 -35.00 -4.81
N GLY A 318 -8.85 -34.83 -4.94
CA GLY A 318 -9.46 -33.67 -5.55
C GLY A 318 -9.08 -32.38 -4.86
N VAL A 319 -8.51 -31.44 -5.63
CA VAL A 319 -8.19 -30.08 -5.20
C VAL A 319 -9.51 -29.31 -5.02
N ARG A 320 -10.01 -29.26 -3.78
CA ARG A 320 -11.03 -28.27 -3.38
C ARG A 320 -10.40 -26.88 -3.49
N GLN A 321 -10.92 -26.05 -4.41
CA GLN A 321 -10.61 -24.62 -4.50
C GLN A 321 -10.91 -23.93 -3.17
N GLN A 322 -9.86 -23.63 -2.40
CA GLN A 322 -9.92 -22.79 -1.21
C GLN A 322 -9.78 -21.32 -1.64
N MET A 323 -10.81 -20.51 -1.35
CA MET A 323 -10.73 -19.06 -1.53
C MET A 323 -9.55 -18.47 -0.72
N ARG A 324 -8.72 -17.68 -1.41
CA ARG A 324 -7.50 -17.04 -0.86
C ARG A 324 -7.79 -15.56 -0.65
N PHE A 325 -7.70 -15.08 0.60
CA PHE A 325 -7.81 -13.66 0.93
C PHE A 325 -6.43 -13.14 1.35
N SER A 326 -5.94 -12.08 0.71
CA SER A 326 -4.67 -11.42 1.00
C SER A 326 -4.93 -10.10 1.71
N MET A 327 -4.36 -9.92 2.90
CA MET A 327 -4.54 -8.72 3.70
C MET A 327 -3.38 -7.77 3.48
N ILE A 328 -3.66 -6.56 3.01
CA ILE A 328 -2.68 -5.48 3.04
C ILE A 328 -2.91 -4.70 4.32
N PHE A 329 -2.07 -4.96 5.32
CA PHE A 329 -2.01 -4.16 6.53
C PHE A 329 -1.20 -2.89 6.25
N LEU A 330 -1.82 -1.74 6.45
CA LEU A 330 -1.13 -0.47 6.37
C LEU A 330 -0.85 0.07 7.75
N GLN A 331 0.43 0.28 7.95
CA GLN A 331 1.04 1.32 8.74
C GLN A 331 0.10 2.41 9.28
N THR A 332 0.16 2.57 10.60
CA THR A 332 -0.76 3.41 11.36
C THR A 332 0.02 4.50 12.09
N GLN A 333 -0.18 5.75 11.68
CA GLN A 333 -0.13 6.87 12.62
C GLN A 333 -1.22 7.89 12.30
N LYS A 334 -1.96 8.25 13.35
CA LYS A 334 -2.73 9.48 13.43
C LYS A 334 -1.86 10.49 14.17
N HIS A 335 -1.38 11.51 13.48
CA HIS A 335 -1.06 12.76 14.16
C HIS A 335 -2.40 13.44 14.47
N VAL A 336 -2.66 13.70 15.74
CA VAL A 336 -3.73 14.61 16.13
C VAL A 336 -3.25 16.02 15.83
N LEU A 337 -3.63 16.56 14.68
CA LEU A 337 -3.68 18.00 14.49
C LEU A 337 -4.99 18.46 15.14
N MET A 338 -4.94 18.79 16.43
CA MET A 338 -5.96 19.66 17.00
C MET A 338 -5.75 21.05 16.43
N CYS A 339 -6.52 21.43 15.41
CA CYS A 339 -6.70 22.83 15.09
C CYS A 339 -7.94 23.34 15.84
N ASN A 340 -7.71 23.90 17.03
CA ASN A 340 -8.43 25.05 17.55
C ASN A 340 -7.85 25.40 18.93
N GLN A 341 -6.87 26.30 18.94
CA GLN A 341 -6.79 27.25 20.03
C GLN A 341 -7.06 28.63 19.44
N SER A 342 -8.29 29.06 19.65
CA SER A 342 -8.62 30.45 19.92
C SER A 342 -7.48 31.14 20.67
N ASP A 343 -7.00 32.22 20.07
CA ASP A 343 -6.24 33.33 20.63
C ASP A 343 -6.16 33.37 22.18
N PRO A 344 -4.96 33.20 22.78
CA PRO A 344 -4.77 33.31 24.22
C PRO A 344 -4.92 34.74 24.78
N ALA A 345 -5.13 35.76 23.95
CA ALA A 345 -5.21 37.15 24.41
C ALA A 345 -6.61 37.59 24.92
N ARG A 346 -7.66 36.74 24.85
CA ARG A 346 -9.03 37.15 25.23
C ARG A 346 -9.62 36.58 26.53
N LEU A 347 -8.83 35.87 27.34
CA LEU A 347 -9.28 35.39 28.68
C LEU A 347 -8.58 36.07 29.85
N ARG A 348 -7.90 37.20 29.62
CA ARG A 348 -7.49 38.13 30.67
C ARG A 348 -7.75 39.57 30.26
N ARG A 349 -9.03 39.98 30.31
CA ARG A 349 -9.50 41.29 30.80
C ARG A 349 -11.01 41.42 30.55
N ARG A 350 -11.72 41.48 31.69
CA ARG A 350 -13.13 41.87 31.91
C ARG A 350 -14.19 40.83 31.58
#